data_AF-A0A1G9FIP5-F1
#
_entry.id   AF-A0A1G9FIP5-F1
#
_cell.length_a   1.000
_cell.length_b   1.000
_cell.length_c   1.000
_cell.angle_alpha   90.00
_cell.angle_beta   90.00
_cell.angle_gamma   90.00
#
_symmetry.space_group_name_H-M   'P 1'
#
loop_
_entity.id
_entity.type
_entity.pdbx_description
1 polymer ?
#
loop_
_entity_poly.entity_id
_entity_poly.type
_entity_poly.pdbx_seq_one_letter_code
_entity_poly.pdbx_strand_id
1 'polypeptide(L)'
;MAREIDPEAIQEYKTLIQEQLDHLDTIIPRLKKGEVLGRLPAFGQLDASAGARTNYETFHSTTWDNLQNLRVSLSGMMETLQDSADQSDESDDAVIADMNSYESELGG
;
A
#
# COMPACT_ATOMS: atom_id res chain seq x y z
N MET A 1 4.80 29.98 -1.77
CA MET A 1 3.54 29.40 -2.30
C MET A 1 3.23 28.21 -1.42
N ALA A 2 2.18 28.27 -0.60
CA ALA A 2 1.73 27.10 0.13
C ALA A 2 1.20 26.08 -0.90
N ARG A 3 1.61 24.82 -0.78
CA ARG A 3 1.09 23.74 -1.60
C ARG A 3 -0.26 23.37 -1.00
N GLU A 4 -1.35 23.82 -1.62
CA GLU A 4 -2.69 23.42 -1.23
C GLU A 4 -2.84 21.92 -1.52
N ILE A 5 -3.08 21.14 -0.48
CA ILE A 5 -3.30 19.71 -0.59
C ILE A 5 -4.78 19.52 -0.90
N ASP A 6 -5.08 18.91 -2.05
CA ASP A 6 -6.45 18.58 -2.45
C ASP A 6 -6.95 17.36 -1.65
N PRO A 7 -7.92 17.53 -0.73
CA PRO A 7 -8.41 16.45 0.12
C PRO A 7 -9.18 15.39 -0.67
N GLU A 8 -9.87 15.80 -1.74
CA GLU A 8 -10.64 14.90 -2.60
C GLU A 8 -9.68 13.98 -3.37
N ALA A 9 -8.61 14.55 -3.95
CA ALA A 9 -7.58 13.77 -4.62
C ALA A 9 -6.85 12.79 -3.67
N ILE A 10 -6.62 13.17 -2.42
CA ILE A 10 -6.07 12.25 -1.40
C ILE A 10 -7.04 11.09 -1.16
N GLN A 11 -8.33 11.37 -0.99
CA GLN A 11 -9.32 10.35 -0.70
C GLN A 11 -9.51 9.38 -1.88
N GLU A 12 -9.52 9.89 -3.11
CA GLU A 12 -9.54 9.06 -4.32
C GLU A 12 -8.32 8.13 -4.38
N TYR A 13 -7.12 8.67 -4.11
CA TYR A 13 -5.90 7.88 -4.16
C TYR A 13 -5.83 6.84 -3.04
N LYS A 14 -6.27 7.18 -1.82
CA LYS A 14 -6.44 6.21 -0.71
C LYS A 14 -7.40 5.08 -1.13
N THR A 15 -8.52 5.41 -1.76
CA THR A 15 -9.49 4.42 -2.25
C THR A 15 -8.84 3.47 -3.26
N LEU A 16 -8.09 4.01 -4.24
CA LEU A 16 -7.37 3.20 -5.22
C LEU A 16 -6.36 2.25 -4.54
N ILE A 17 -5.57 2.75 -3.58
CA ILE A 17 -4.60 1.92 -2.84
C ILE A 17 -5.32 0.79 -2.09
N GLN A 18 -6.45 1.08 -1.45
CA GLN A 18 -7.23 0.08 -0.73
C GLN A 18 -7.75 -1.02 -1.67
N GLU A 19 -8.27 -0.66 -2.85
CA GLU A 19 -8.70 -1.64 -3.85
C GLU A 19 -7.55 -2.57 -4.29
N GLN A 20 -6.33 -2.02 -4.44
CA GLN A 20 -5.16 -2.84 -4.77
C GLN A 20 -4.78 -3.77 -3.60
N LEU A 21 -4.81 -3.28 -2.36
CA LEU A 21 -4.54 -4.10 -1.17
C LEU A 21 -5.57 -5.22 -1.02
N ASP A 22 -6.85 -4.93 -1.23
CA ASP A 22 -7.93 -5.91 -1.20
C ASP A 22 -7.71 -6.98 -2.27
N HIS A 23 -7.30 -6.58 -3.48
CA HIS A 23 -6.95 -7.52 -4.52
C HIS A 23 -5.77 -8.42 -4.13
N LEU A 24 -4.71 -7.84 -3.54
CA LEU A 24 -3.56 -8.59 -3.03
C LEU A 24 -3.96 -9.61 -1.96
N ASP A 25 -4.88 -9.24 -1.08
CA ASP A 25 -5.41 -10.12 -0.04
C ASP A 25 -6.23 -11.28 -0.62
N THR A 26 -6.70 -11.20 -1.87
CA THR A 26 -7.31 -12.35 -2.56
C THR A 26 -6.29 -13.33 -3.16
N ILE A 27 -5.11 -12.85 -3.60
CA ILE A 27 -4.16 -13.64 -4.38
C ILE A 27 -3.02 -14.21 -3.53
N ILE A 28 -2.48 -13.43 -2.59
CA ILE A 28 -1.37 -13.85 -1.72
C ILE A 28 -1.71 -15.13 -0.93
N PRO A 29 -2.90 -15.29 -0.34
CA PRO A 29 -3.24 -16.53 0.36
C PRO A 29 -3.14 -17.76 -0.55
N ARG A 30 -3.53 -17.64 -1.82
CA ARG A 30 -3.52 -18.75 -2.78
C ARG A 30 -2.12 -19.23 -3.14
N LEU A 31 -1.11 -18.38 -2.97
CA LEU A 31 0.30 -18.70 -3.19
C LEU A 31 0.96 -19.36 -1.98
N LYS A 32 0.32 -19.35 -0.79
CA LYS A 32 0.89 -20.01 0.39
C LYS A 32 1.10 -21.50 0.15
N LYS A 33 2.15 -22.05 0.77
CA LYS A 33 2.46 -23.48 0.71
C LYS A 33 1.22 -24.31 1.08
N GLY A 34 0.80 -25.20 0.18
CA GLY A 34 -0.36 -26.07 0.38
C GLY A 34 -1.65 -25.55 -0.27
N GLU A 35 -1.70 -24.28 -0.64
CA GLU A 35 -2.82 -23.67 -1.38
C GLU A 35 -2.69 -23.88 -2.90
N VAL A 36 -3.75 -23.53 -3.62
CA VAL A 36 -3.91 -23.88 -5.05
C VAL A 36 -2.75 -23.42 -5.95
N LEU A 37 -2.12 -22.26 -5.68
CA LEU A 37 -0.96 -21.76 -6.41
C LEU A 37 0.37 -22.01 -5.70
N GLY A 38 0.35 -22.47 -4.44
CA GLY A 38 1.52 -22.83 -3.65
C GLY A 38 1.94 -24.29 -3.76
N ARG A 39 1.25 -25.10 -4.58
CA ARG A 39 1.60 -26.49 -4.86
C ARG A 39 2.47 -26.59 -6.09
N LEU A 40 3.51 -27.42 -6.02
CA LEU A 40 4.33 -27.75 -7.18
C LEU A 40 3.52 -28.58 -8.18
N PRO A 41 3.53 -28.23 -9.48
CA PRO A 41 2.95 -29.06 -10.53
C PRO A 41 3.63 -30.44 -10.60
N ALA A 42 2.87 -31.45 -11.04
CA ALA A 42 3.40 -32.79 -11.26
C ALA A 42 4.20 -32.85 -12.57
N PHE A 43 5.45 -32.35 -12.54
CA PHE A 43 6.32 -32.26 -13.73
C PHE A 43 6.77 -33.59 -14.33
N GLY A 44 6.45 -34.74 -13.73
CA GLY A 44 6.90 -36.06 -14.20
C GLY A 44 8.37 -36.37 -13.87
N GLN A 45 8.94 -37.37 -14.56
CA GLN A 45 10.30 -37.88 -14.35
C GLN A 45 11.18 -37.84 -15.60
N LEU A 46 10.80 -37.06 -16.62
CA LEU A 46 11.64 -36.88 -17.81
C LEU A 46 12.84 -35.98 -17.45
N ASP A 47 13.91 -36.03 -18.25
CA ASP A 47 15.11 -35.21 -18.00
C ASP A 47 14.80 -33.70 -17.92
N ALA A 48 13.82 -33.24 -18.70
CA ALA A 48 13.33 -31.85 -18.65
C ALA A 48 12.57 -31.49 -17.36
N SER A 49 12.09 -32.48 -16.60
CA SER A 49 11.30 -32.28 -15.38
C SER A 49 12.11 -31.63 -14.24
N ALA A 50 13.43 -31.85 -14.20
CA ALA A 50 14.30 -31.20 -13.21
C ALA A 50 14.37 -29.69 -13.43
N GLY A 51 14.64 -29.26 -14.68
CA GLY A 51 14.66 -27.84 -15.03
C GLY A 51 13.31 -27.16 -14.84
N ALA A 52 12.21 -27.84 -15.19
CA ALA A 52 10.86 -27.33 -14.99
C ALA A 52 10.52 -27.08 -13.51
N ARG A 53 10.95 -27.97 -12.59
CA ARG A 53 10.81 -27.78 -11.13
C ARG A 53 11.54 -26.53 -10.66
N THR A 54 12.82 -26.39 -11.00
CA THR A 54 13.64 -25.24 -10.57
C THR A 54 13.09 -23.92 -11.11
N ASN A 55 12.65 -23.90 -12.37
CA ASN A 55 12.04 -22.71 -12.97
C ASN A 55 10.74 -22.33 -12.25
N TYR A 56 9.89 -23.31 -11.93
CA TYR A 56 8.67 -23.07 -11.18
C TYR A 56 8.93 -22.56 -9.77
N GLU A 57 9.85 -23.19 -9.04
CA GLU A 57 10.22 -22.78 -7.69
C GLU A 57 10.74 -21.33 -7.66
N THR A 58 11.62 -20.99 -8.61
CA THR A 58 12.16 -19.63 -8.74
C THR A 58 11.08 -18.63 -9.10
N PHE A 59 10.25 -18.94 -10.11
CA PHE A 59 9.14 -18.08 -10.50
C PHE A 59 8.17 -17.86 -9.32
N HIS A 60 7.86 -18.92 -8.59
CA HIS A 60 6.95 -18.87 -7.45
C HIS A 60 7.52 -18.01 -6.32
N SER A 61 8.78 -18.23 -5.91
CA SER A 61 9.41 -17.42 -4.86
C SER A 61 9.53 -15.95 -5.25
N THR A 62 9.94 -15.67 -6.49
CA THR A 62 10.03 -14.28 -6.97
C THR A 62 8.66 -13.61 -7.03
N THR A 63 7.63 -14.31 -7.47
CA THR A 63 6.25 -13.79 -7.49
C THR A 63 5.77 -13.48 -6.08
N TRP A 64 6.02 -14.39 -5.14
CA TRP A 64 5.69 -14.19 -3.73
C TRP A 64 6.36 -12.93 -3.18
N ASP A 65 7.68 -12.82 -3.32
CA ASP A 65 8.44 -11.69 -2.79
C ASP A 65 7.98 -10.36 -3.41
N ASN A 66 7.73 -10.33 -4.72
CA ASN A 66 7.23 -9.14 -5.41
C ASN A 66 5.86 -8.69 -4.88
N LEU A 67 4.93 -9.63 -4.65
CA LEU A 67 3.60 -9.31 -4.12
C LEU A 67 3.68 -8.82 -2.66
N GLN A 68 4.55 -9.41 -1.85
CA GLN A 68 4.78 -8.95 -0.48
C GLN A 68 5.38 -7.54 -0.46
N ASN A 69 6.36 -7.26 -1.31
CA ASN A 69 6.97 -5.94 -1.44
C ASN A 69 5.95 -4.89 -1.91
N LEU A 70 5.09 -5.25 -2.87
CA LEU A 70 4.01 -4.39 -3.32
C LEU A 70 3.03 -4.10 -2.18
N ARG A 71 2.60 -5.11 -1.43
CA ARG A 71 1.72 -4.95 -0.27
C ARG A 71 2.30 -3.98 0.76
N VAL A 72 3.57 -4.16 1.15
CA VAL A 72 4.26 -3.27 2.09
C VAL A 72 4.34 -1.84 1.55
N SER A 73 4.67 -1.69 0.27
CA SER A 73 4.78 -0.37 -0.37
C SER A 73 3.45 0.37 -0.36
N LEU A 74 2.35 -0.32 -0.73
CA LEU A 74 1.00 0.25 -0.72
C LEU A 74 0.54 0.62 0.69
N SER A 75 0.80 -0.24 1.69
CA SER A 75 0.50 0.08 3.09
C SER A 75 1.28 1.30 3.58
N GLY A 76 2.58 1.41 3.24
CA GLY A 76 3.38 2.59 3.59
C GLY A 76 2.93 3.87 2.88
N MET A 77 2.43 3.77 1.63
CA MET A 77 1.81 4.90 0.95
C MET A 77 0.53 5.34 1.65
N MET A 78 -0.32 4.41 2.09
CA MET A 78 -1.53 4.72 2.85
C MET A 78 -1.22 5.45 4.16
N GLU A 79 -0.23 4.97 4.91
CA GLU A 79 0.27 5.60 6.14
C GLU A 79 0.76 7.02 5.88
N THR A 80 1.62 7.20 4.87
CA THR A 80 2.14 8.52 4.49
C THR A 80 1.02 9.51 4.11
N LEU A 81 -0.01 9.05 3.40
CA LEU A 81 -1.18 9.86 3.04
C LEU A 81 -2.07 10.20 4.24
N GLN A 82 -2.10 9.34 5.26
CA GLN A 82 -2.79 9.63 6.51
C GLN A 82 -2.02 10.67 7.31
N ASP A 83 -0.73 10.47 7.53
CA ASP A 83 0.14 11.40 8.26
C ASP A 83 0.15 12.80 7.63
N SER A 84 0.15 12.86 6.29
CA SER A 84 0.10 14.13 5.56
C SER A 84 -1.22 14.87 5.74
N ALA A 85 -2.34 14.15 5.90
CA ALA A 85 -3.64 14.75 6.16
C ALA A 85 -3.72 15.26 7.61
N ASP A 86 -3.30 14.44 8.57
CA ASP A 86 -3.32 14.78 10.00
C ASP A 86 -2.41 16.01 10.28
N GLN A 87 -1.23 16.08 9.65
CA GLN A 87 -0.34 17.24 9.76
C GLN A 87 -0.94 18.52 9.14
N SER A 88 -1.75 18.40 8.09
CA SER A 88 -2.44 19.54 7.48
C SER A 88 -3.49 20.10 8.44
N ASP A 89 -4.30 19.22 9.04
CA ASP A 89 -5.34 19.60 9.99
C ASP A 89 -4.74 20.29 11.24
N GLU A 90 -3.65 19.75 11.79
CA GLU A 90 -2.93 20.38 12.92
C GLU A 90 -2.39 21.78 12.59
N SER A 91 -1.91 21.97 11.35
CA SER A 91 -1.40 23.26 10.89
C SER A 91 -2.53 24.29 10.74
N ASP A 92 -3.68 23.89 10.21
CA ASP A 92 -4.83 24.77 10.02
C ASP A 92 -5.42 25.19 11.36
N ASP A 93 -5.54 24.27 12.32
CA ASP A 93 -5.98 24.57 13.69
C ASP A 93 -5.03 25.57 14.39
N ALA A 94 -3.72 25.42 14.21
CA ALA A 94 -2.74 26.34 14.76
C ALA A 94 -2.85 27.75 14.16
N VAL A 95 -3.09 27.85 12.85
CA VAL A 95 -3.30 29.14 12.16
C VAL A 95 -4.60 29.80 12.61
N ILE A 96 -5.70 29.05 12.75
CA ILE A 96 -6.98 29.56 13.24
C ILE A 96 -6.84 30.08 14.68
N ALA A 97 -6.15 29.32 15.54
CA ALA A 97 -5.90 29.74 16.93
C ALA A 97 -5.10 31.05 17.00
N ASP A 98 -4.07 31.19 16.16
CA ASP A 98 -3.25 32.39 16.06
C ASP A 98 -4.09 33.59 15.57
N MET A 99 -4.87 33.44 14.49
CA MET A 99 -5.76 34.50 14.00
C MET A 99 -6.78 34.97 15.03
N ASN A 100 -7.43 34.04 15.74
CA ASN A 100 -8.38 34.37 16.80
C ASN A 100 -7.72 35.10 17.99
N SER A 101 -6.46 34.78 18.28
CA SER A 101 -5.69 35.47 19.31
C SER A 101 -5.40 36.92 18.91
N TYR A 102 -4.99 37.16 17.66
CA TYR A 102 -4.75 38.50 17.12
C TYR A 102 -6.03 39.35 17.05
N GLU A 103 -7.17 38.78 16.65
CA GLU A 103 -8.45 39.51 16.63
C GLU A 103 -8.89 39.91 18.05
N SER A 104 -8.66 39.05 19.05
CA SER A 104 -8.96 39.37 20.46
C SER A 104 -8.07 40.48 21.01
N GLU A 105 -6.81 40.57 20.58
CA GLU A 105 -5.88 41.64 20.99
C GLU A 105 -6.17 42.99 20.31
N LEU A 106 -6.74 42.98 19.11
CA LEU A 106 -7.05 44.20 18.34
C LEU A 106 -8.46 44.76 18.58
N GLY A 107 -9.39 43.92 19.04
CA GLY A 107 -10.78 44.29 19.35
C GLY A 107 -11.06 44.68 20.80
N GLY A 108 -10.05 44.63 21.68
CA GLY A 108 -10.13 44.97 23.11
C GLY A 108 -9.72 46.41 23.44
#